data_AF-A0A7M1B7E1-F1
#
_entry.id   AF-A0A7M1B7E1-F1
#
_cell.length_a   1.000
_cell.length_b   1.000
_cell.length_c   1.000
_cell.angle_alpha   90.00
_cell.angle_beta   90.00
_cell.angle_gamma   90.00
#
_symmetry.space_group_name_H-M   'P 1'
#
loop_
_entity.id
_entity.type
_entity.pdbx_description
1 polymer ?
#
loop_
_entity_poly.entity_id
_entity_poly.type
_entity_poly.pdbx_seq_one_letter_code
_entity_poly.pdbx_strand_id
1 'polypeptide(L)'
;MTPKDIKEYIIENFEGVIPKSSWGETSFFYNPNKALPNGVYFCTIKEKDGDNDKASYLDRDNVFRFSIGISKQSFQNLFNNKFKRPAKGDIIESSFNFKELDLITPHPIYGWMNWICILNPTKESFDDIKDFLDESYGLAVEKFDKKIK
;
A
#
# COMPACT_ATOMS: atom_id res chain seq x y z
N MET A 1 7.67 6.44 -12.37
CA MET A 1 7.53 4.96 -12.35
C MET A 1 6.22 4.58 -12.97
N THR A 2 6.11 3.37 -13.54
CA THR A 2 4.84 2.77 -13.97
C THR A 2 4.38 1.68 -13.00
N PRO A 3 3.09 1.28 -13.00
CA PRO A 3 2.62 0.11 -12.26
C PRO A 3 3.42 -1.16 -12.56
N LYS A 4 3.85 -1.31 -13.83
CA LYS A 4 4.65 -2.45 -14.29
C LYS A 4 6.04 -2.42 -13.62
N ASP A 5 6.73 -1.28 -13.64
CA ASP A 5 8.07 -1.15 -13.06
C ASP A 5 8.07 -1.49 -11.56
N ILE A 6 7.05 -1.01 -10.82
CA ILE A 6 6.92 -1.27 -9.38
C ILE A 6 6.61 -2.75 -9.12
N LYS A 7 5.73 -3.35 -9.92
CA LYS A 7 5.41 -4.78 -9.81
C LYS A 7 6.65 -5.65 -10.07
N GLU A 8 7.42 -5.34 -11.11
CA GLU A 8 8.66 -6.05 -11.45
C GLU A 8 9.68 -5.92 -10.31
N TYR A 9 9.90 -4.71 -9.80
CA TYR A 9 10.74 -4.48 -8.62
C TYR A 9 10.34 -5.35 -7.43
N ILE A 10 9.05 -5.41 -7.08
CA ILE A 10 8.57 -6.20 -5.95
C ILE A 10 8.85 -7.70 -6.14
N ILE A 11 8.59 -8.23 -7.34
CA ILE A 11 8.76 -9.65 -7.64
C ILE A 11 10.24 -10.04 -7.64
N GLU A 12 11.12 -9.16 -8.11
CA GLU A 12 12.55 -9.41 -8.19
C GLU A 12 13.26 -9.30 -6.84
N ASN A 13 12.79 -8.43 -5.94
CA ASN A 13 13.50 -8.12 -4.69
C ASN A 13 12.91 -8.80 -3.46
N PHE A 14 11.68 -9.33 -3.52
CA PHE A 14 11.02 -9.97 -2.37
C PHE A 14 10.64 -11.42 -2.65
N GLU A 15 11.33 -12.34 -1.96
CA GLU A 15 11.08 -13.78 -2.07
C GLU A 15 9.70 -14.16 -1.48
N GLY A 16 9.09 -15.22 -2.02
CA GLY A 16 7.83 -15.75 -1.48
C GLY A 16 6.61 -14.83 -1.66
N VAL A 17 6.74 -13.75 -2.43
CA VAL A 17 5.62 -12.86 -2.77
C VAL A 17 4.74 -13.48 -3.85
N ILE A 18 3.43 -13.42 -3.63
CA ILE A 18 2.39 -13.84 -4.56
C ILE A 18 1.55 -12.61 -4.93
N PRO A 19 1.72 -12.05 -6.15
CA PRO A 19 0.85 -11.01 -6.66
C PRO A 19 -0.53 -11.60 -7.04
N LYS A 20 -1.60 -10.88 -6.74
CA LYS A 20 -2.97 -11.20 -7.13
C LYS A 20 -3.61 -9.97 -7.77
N SER A 21 -3.95 -10.08 -9.06
CA SER A 21 -4.60 -9.01 -9.81
C SER A 21 -6.11 -9.24 -9.91
N SER A 22 -6.90 -8.20 -9.66
CA SER A 22 -8.35 -8.22 -9.74
C SER A 22 -8.88 -6.80 -9.94
N TRP A 23 -9.80 -6.58 -10.88
CA TRP A 23 -10.53 -5.32 -11.07
C TRP A 23 -9.69 -4.03 -11.03
N GLY A 24 -8.54 -4.01 -11.71
CA GLY A 24 -7.67 -2.81 -11.76
C GLY A 24 -6.84 -2.60 -10.48
N GLU A 25 -6.68 -3.64 -9.66
CA GLU A 25 -5.79 -3.65 -8.51
C GLU A 25 -4.86 -4.87 -8.59
N THR A 26 -3.61 -4.70 -8.19
CA THR A 26 -2.66 -5.79 -7.93
C THR A 26 -2.21 -5.73 -6.48
N SER A 27 -2.68 -6.69 -5.69
CA SER A 27 -2.31 -6.83 -4.29
C SER A 27 -1.18 -7.85 -4.12
N PHE A 28 -0.23 -7.57 -3.24
CA PHE A 28 0.94 -8.41 -3.01
C PHE A 28 0.88 -9.03 -1.62
N PHE A 29 1.07 -10.35 -1.57
CA PHE A 29 1.01 -11.15 -0.36
C PHE A 29 2.30 -11.91 -0.17
N TYR A 30 2.88 -11.89 1.03
CA TYR A 30 3.90 -12.87 1.40
C TYR A 30 3.24 -14.21 1.74
N ASN A 31 3.59 -15.26 1.00
CA ASN A 31 3.02 -16.60 1.16
C ASN A 31 3.90 -17.69 0.52
N PRO A 32 5.12 -17.91 1.03
CA PRO A 32 6.01 -18.93 0.49
C PRO A 32 5.31 -20.30 0.50
N ASN A 33 5.47 -21.04 -0.60
CA ASN A 33 4.85 -22.35 -0.81
C ASN A 33 3.31 -22.38 -0.70
N LYS A 34 2.64 -21.21 -0.74
CA LYS A 34 1.20 -21.08 -0.54
C LYS A 34 0.71 -21.70 0.77
N ALA A 35 1.51 -21.63 1.84
CA ALA A 35 1.21 -22.28 3.12
C ALA A 35 -0.06 -21.74 3.81
N LEU A 36 -0.44 -20.49 3.53
CA LEU A 36 -1.71 -19.90 3.98
C LEU A 36 -2.70 -19.78 2.80
N PRO A 37 -4.03 -19.84 3.04
CA PRO A 37 -5.02 -19.68 1.97
C PRO A 37 -4.85 -18.38 1.16
N ASN A 38 -4.48 -17.28 1.83
CA ASN A 38 -4.31 -15.98 1.19
C ASN A 38 -2.92 -15.35 1.35
N GLY A 39 -2.11 -15.79 2.32
CA GLY A 39 -0.87 -15.11 2.68
C GLY A 39 -1.07 -13.92 3.60
N VAL A 40 -0.02 -13.11 3.74
CA VAL A 40 -0.04 -11.85 4.49
C VAL A 40 0.13 -10.68 3.53
N TYR A 41 -0.90 -9.84 3.46
CA TYR A 41 -0.97 -8.66 2.61
C TYR A 41 -0.09 -7.52 3.15
N PHE A 42 0.67 -6.87 2.27
CA PHE A 42 1.63 -5.83 2.69
C PHE A 42 1.66 -4.59 1.79
N CYS A 43 1.49 -4.74 0.47
CA CYS A 43 1.35 -3.59 -0.43
C CYS A 43 0.39 -3.87 -1.60
N THR A 44 -0.07 -2.82 -2.28
CA THR A 44 -0.94 -2.91 -3.45
C THR A 44 -0.72 -1.76 -4.42
N ILE A 45 -0.97 -2.02 -5.69
CA ILE A 45 -1.05 -1.03 -6.77
C ILE A 45 -2.50 -1.00 -7.25
N LYS A 46 -3.12 0.17 -7.25
CA LYS A 46 -4.52 0.35 -7.66
C LYS A 46 -4.61 1.39 -8.77
N GLU A 47 -5.27 1.03 -9.85
CA GLU A 47 -5.39 1.82 -11.10
C GLU A 47 -6.83 2.28 -11.36
N LYS A 48 -7.79 1.87 -10.51
CA LYS A 48 -9.21 2.22 -10.63
C LYS A 48 -9.83 2.53 -9.28
N ASP A 49 -10.81 3.43 -9.27
CA ASP A 49 -11.58 3.68 -8.07
C ASP A 49 -12.47 2.45 -7.73
N GLY A 50 -12.69 2.22 -6.44
CA GLY A 50 -13.65 1.23 -5.96
C GLY A 50 -14.91 1.90 -5.44
N ASP A 51 -16.02 1.16 -5.29
CA ASP A 51 -17.28 1.71 -4.78
C ASP A 51 -17.14 2.49 -3.46
N ASN A 52 -16.26 2.02 -2.58
CA ASN A 52 -15.97 2.64 -1.28
C ASN A 52 -14.58 3.28 -1.21
N ASP A 53 -13.88 3.44 -2.33
CA ASP A 53 -12.49 3.94 -2.39
C ASP A 53 -12.30 4.80 -3.64
N LYS A 54 -12.73 6.05 -3.54
CA LYS A 54 -12.76 7.05 -4.63
C LYS A 54 -11.99 8.33 -4.31
N ALA A 55 -11.45 8.44 -3.10
CA ALA A 55 -10.86 9.69 -2.60
C ALA A 55 -9.60 10.10 -3.37
N SER A 56 -8.89 9.11 -3.94
CA SER A 56 -7.70 9.34 -4.76
C SER A 56 -8.02 9.74 -6.21
N TYR A 57 -9.28 9.61 -6.62
CA TYR A 57 -9.76 9.91 -7.96
C TYR A 57 -8.88 9.24 -9.03
N LEU A 58 -8.87 7.90 -9.00
CA LEU A 58 -8.03 7.07 -9.87
C LEU A 58 -8.62 6.87 -11.26
N ASP A 59 -9.93 7.05 -11.44
CA ASP A 59 -10.60 6.97 -12.74
C ASP A 59 -10.35 8.21 -13.61
N ARG A 60 -9.06 8.57 -13.77
CA ARG A 60 -8.54 9.60 -14.66
C ARG A 60 -7.28 9.11 -15.35
N ASP A 61 -6.98 9.68 -16.50
CA ASP A 61 -5.94 9.16 -17.38
C ASP A 61 -4.58 9.00 -16.70
N ASN A 62 -4.04 7.78 -16.78
CA ASN A 62 -2.70 7.39 -16.34
C ASN A 62 -2.42 7.60 -14.85
N VAL A 63 -3.43 7.59 -13.97
CA VAL A 63 -3.23 7.70 -12.52
C VAL A 63 -3.38 6.34 -11.82
N PHE A 64 -2.44 6.02 -10.96
CA PHE A 64 -2.49 4.88 -10.07
C PHE A 64 -2.00 5.26 -8.67
N ARG A 65 -2.41 4.48 -7.67
CA ARG A 65 -1.96 4.59 -6.28
C ARG A 65 -1.16 3.37 -5.90
N PHE A 66 0.02 3.59 -5.35
CA PHE A 66 0.77 2.57 -4.64
C PHE A 66 0.57 2.75 -3.13
N SER A 67 0.19 1.68 -2.44
CA SER A 67 -0.10 1.71 -1.00
C SER A 67 0.71 0.65 -0.25
N ILE A 68 1.21 1.00 0.92
CA ILE A 68 2.09 0.15 1.74
C ILE A 68 1.62 0.17 3.20
N GLY A 69 1.54 -1.00 3.85
CA GLY A 69 1.26 -1.12 5.28
C GLY A 69 2.54 -1.13 6.11
N ILE A 70 2.81 -0.05 6.86
CA ILE A 70 4.06 0.15 7.59
C ILE A 70 3.89 -0.05 9.10
N SER A 71 4.97 0.04 9.89
CA SER A 71 4.84 0.01 11.35
C SER A 71 4.14 1.26 11.88
N LYS A 72 3.63 1.13 13.10
CA LYS A 72 3.08 2.25 13.85
C LYS A 72 4.12 3.35 14.06
N GLN A 73 5.38 2.99 14.30
CA GLN A 73 6.44 3.97 14.58
C GLN A 73 6.76 4.80 13.34
N SER A 74 6.98 4.14 12.19
CA SER A 74 7.21 4.81 10.91
C SER A 74 6.05 5.73 10.53
N PHE A 75 4.81 5.27 10.72
CA PHE A 75 3.62 6.08 10.45
C PHE A 75 3.53 7.33 11.34
N GLN A 76 3.83 7.19 12.63
CA GLN A 76 3.86 8.32 13.57
C GLN A 76 4.97 9.31 13.21
N ASN A 77 6.13 8.83 12.77
CA ASN A 77 7.23 9.70 12.32
C ASN A 77 6.84 10.53 11.09
N LEU A 78 6.11 9.95 10.13
CA LEU A 78 5.70 10.64 8.90
C LEU A 78 4.64 11.73 9.14
N PHE A 79 3.63 11.44 9.94
CA PHE A 79 2.44 12.32 10.01
C PHE A 79 2.25 13.01 11.36
N ASN A 80 3.03 12.64 12.38
CA ASN A 80 2.85 13.09 13.76
C ASN A 80 1.39 13.01 14.24
N ASN A 81 0.65 12.02 13.75
CA ASN A 81 -0.79 11.92 13.93
C ASN A 81 -1.23 10.45 14.00
N LYS A 82 -2.39 10.23 14.63
CA LYS A 82 -3.10 8.96 14.64
C LYS A 82 -4.54 9.19 14.18
N PHE A 83 -4.87 8.65 13.01
CA PHE A 83 -6.21 8.76 12.47
C PHE A 83 -7.20 7.84 13.18
N LYS A 84 -8.44 8.32 13.36
CA LYS A 84 -9.56 7.47 13.78
C LYS A 84 -10.06 6.65 12.59
N ARG A 85 -10.59 5.46 12.86
CA ARG A 85 -11.28 4.66 11.85
C ARG A 85 -12.49 5.45 11.32
N PRO A 86 -12.59 5.69 10.00
CA PRO A 86 -13.76 6.34 9.43
C PRO A 86 -14.97 5.39 9.41
N ALA A 87 -16.17 5.93 9.23
CA ALA A 87 -17.34 5.11 8.98
C ALA A 87 -17.22 4.41 7.61
N LYS A 88 -18.07 3.41 7.38
CA LYS A 88 -18.04 2.65 6.12
C LYS A 88 -18.40 3.59 4.95
N GLY A 89 -17.50 3.67 3.97
CA GLY A 89 -17.66 4.54 2.80
C GLY A 89 -16.99 5.91 2.94
N ASP A 90 -16.52 6.25 4.15
CA ASP A 90 -15.82 7.51 4.41
C ASP A 90 -14.29 7.34 4.43
N ILE A 91 -13.60 8.48 4.49
CA ILE A 91 -12.16 8.58 4.64
C ILE A 91 -11.77 9.14 6.00
N ILE A 92 -10.50 8.96 6.38
CA ILE A 92 -9.93 9.57 7.58
C ILE A 92 -10.11 11.08 7.54
N GLU A 93 -10.44 11.66 8.70
CA GLU A 93 -10.45 13.11 8.88
C GLU A 93 -9.01 13.62 8.84
N SER A 94 -8.67 14.39 7.81
CA SER A 94 -7.33 14.93 7.60
C SER A 94 -7.34 16.14 6.68
N SER A 95 -6.26 16.92 6.69
CA SER A 95 -6.03 18.02 5.76
C SER A 95 -5.33 17.60 4.46
N PHE A 96 -5.06 16.31 4.26
CA PHE A 96 -4.34 15.82 3.08
C PHE A 96 -5.22 15.86 1.82
N ASN A 97 -4.65 16.29 0.71
CA ASN A 97 -5.25 16.15 -0.61
C ASN A 97 -4.90 14.78 -1.21
N PHE A 98 -5.80 13.81 -1.08
CA PHE A 98 -5.57 12.44 -1.57
C PHE A 98 -5.48 12.30 -3.11
N LYS A 99 -5.72 13.39 -3.85
CA LYS A 99 -5.61 13.44 -5.31
C LYS A 99 -4.25 13.96 -5.79
N GLU A 100 -3.43 14.46 -4.87
CA GLU A 100 -2.11 15.00 -5.18
C GLU A 100 -1.19 13.88 -5.69
N LEU A 101 -0.46 14.18 -6.77
CA LEU A 101 0.46 13.24 -7.37
C LEU A 101 1.84 13.38 -6.72
N ASP A 102 2.57 12.28 -6.69
CA ASP A 102 3.96 12.19 -6.22
C ASP A 102 4.17 12.68 -4.78
N LEU A 103 3.12 12.59 -3.95
CA LEU A 103 3.15 12.95 -2.54
C LEU A 103 2.81 11.73 -1.68
N ILE A 104 3.64 11.47 -0.66
CA ILE A 104 3.35 10.46 0.37
C ILE A 104 2.28 11.02 1.31
N THR A 105 1.13 10.34 1.36
CA THR A 105 0.03 10.66 2.27
C THR A 105 -0.32 9.43 3.11
N PRO A 106 -1.05 9.59 4.23
CA PRO A 106 -1.76 8.46 4.80
C PRO A 106 -2.75 7.91 3.77
N HIS A 107 -3.05 6.62 3.83
CA HIS A 107 -4.07 6.04 2.99
C HIS A 107 -5.44 6.61 3.35
N PRO A 108 -6.28 7.07 2.39
CA PRO A 108 -7.54 7.74 2.70
C PRO A 108 -8.49 6.91 3.60
N ILE A 109 -8.58 5.60 3.37
CA ILE A 109 -9.42 4.71 4.19
C ILE A 109 -8.64 4.00 5.30
N TYR A 110 -7.43 3.54 5.01
CA TYR A 110 -6.66 2.66 5.91
C TYR A 110 -5.54 3.37 6.69
N GLY A 111 -5.47 4.70 6.66
CA GLY A 111 -4.49 5.46 7.44
C GLY A 111 -4.58 5.18 8.95
N TRP A 112 -5.78 4.89 9.48
CA TRP A 112 -5.96 4.46 10.88
C TRP A 112 -5.35 3.08 11.20
N MET A 113 -4.99 2.30 10.18
CA MET A 113 -4.27 1.03 10.25
C MET A 113 -2.78 1.18 9.89
N ASN A 114 -2.26 2.40 9.84
CA ASN A 114 -0.86 2.72 9.47
C ASN A 114 -0.52 2.38 8.02
N TRP A 115 -1.46 2.57 7.09
CA TRP A 115 -1.18 2.48 5.65
C TRP A 115 -0.85 3.83 5.08
N ILE A 116 0.19 3.89 4.25
CA ILE A 116 0.55 5.06 3.45
C ILE A 116 0.22 4.82 1.98
N CYS A 117 0.16 5.89 1.21
CA CYS A 117 0.08 5.79 -0.24
C CYS A 117 0.74 6.96 -0.95
N ILE A 118 1.08 6.74 -2.22
CA ILE A 118 1.55 7.75 -3.17
C ILE A 118 0.88 7.51 -4.52
N LEU A 119 0.50 8.58 -5.21
CA LEU A 119 -0.06 8.51 -6.56
C LEU A 119 1.03 8.79 -7.57
N ASN A 120 1.16 7.99 -8.63
CA ASN A 120 2.15 8.18 -9.71
C ASN A 120 3.57 8.55 -9.22
N PRO A 121 4.20 7.75 -8.35
CA PRO A 121 5.53 8.06 -7.86
C PRO A 121 6.52 8.25 -9.03
N THR A 122 7.32 9.31 -8.96
CA THR A 122 8.54 9.43 -9.75
C THR A 122 9.55 8.36 -9.32
N LYS A 123 10.67 8.25 -10.04
CA LYS A 123 11.72 7.31 -9.63
C LYS A 123 12.32 7.70 -8.27
N GLU A 124 12.53 9.00 -8.06
CA GLU A 124 13.06 9.56 -6.81
C GLU A 124 12.12 9.27 -5.63
N SER A 125 10.85 9.63 -5.74
CA SER A 125 9.87 9.34 -4.68
C SER A 125 9.64 7.84 -4.48
N PHE A 126 9.83 7.01 -5.52
CA PHE A 126 9.81 5.56 -5.35
C PHE A 126 11.03 5.06 -4.57
N ASP A 127 12.22 5.60 -4.87
CA ASP A 127 13.44 5.28 -4.13
C ASP A 127 13.28 5.67 -2.64
N ASP A 128 12.66 6.81 -2.34
CA ASP A 128 12.37 7.28 -0.97
C ASP A 128 11.42 6.37 -0.18
N ILE A 129 10.55 5.60 -0.84
CA ILE A 129 9.61 4.69 -0.17
C ILE A 129 10.08 3.23 -0.14
N LYS A 130 11.25 2.91 -0.69
CA LYS A 130 11.79 1.54 -0.65
C LYS A 130 11.99 1.04 0.77
N ASP A 131 12.50 1.88 1.66
CA ASP A 131 12.68 1.51 3.07
C ASP A 131 11.35 1.14 3.74
N PHE A 132 10.25 1.84 3.41
CA PHE A 132 8.91 1.50 3.90
C PHE A 132 8.38 0.19 3.28
N LEU A 133 8.74 -0.10 2.04
CA LEU A 133 8.35 -1.32 1.36
C LEU A 133 9.10 -2.53 1.94
N ASP A 134 10.41 -2.40 2.20
CA ASP A 134 11.24 -3.40 2.88
C ASP A 134 10.72 -3.68 4.30
N GLU A 135 10.40 -2.61 5.04
CA GLU A 135 9.75 -2.70 6.36
C GLU A 135 8.41 -3.47 6.26
N SER A 136 7.56 -3.11 5.30
CA SER A 136 6.25 -3.73 5.12
C SER A 136 6.35 -5.21 4.79
N TYR A 137 7.31 -5.59 3.94
CA TYR A 137 7.63 -6.98 3.64
C TYR A 137 8.09 -7.71 4.90
N GLY A 138 9.04 -7.17 5.67
CA GLY A 138 9.50 -7.76 6.93
C GLY A 138 8.36 -7.99 7.93
N LEU A 139 7.46 -7.01 8.09
CA LEU A 139 6.26 -7.15 8.92
C LEU A 139 5.32 -8.26 8.41
N ALA A 140 5.26 -8.48 7.10
CA ALA A 140 4.47 -9.54 6.50
C ALA A 140 5.07 -10.93 6.81
N VAL A 141 6.39 -11.06 6.72
CA VAL A 141 7.14 -12.27 7.10
C VAL A 141 6.91 -12.61 8.56
N GLU A 142 7.11 -11.66 9.48
CA GLU A 142 6.89 -11.91 10.90
C GLU A 142 5.46 -12.34 11.24
N LYS A 143 4.47 -11.71 10.58
CA LYS A 143 3.05 -12.06 10.74
C LYS A 143 2.75 -13.43 10.16
N PHE A 144 3.39 -13.82 9.07
CA PHE A 144 3.23 -15.13 8.46
C PHE A 144 3.81 -16.21 9.38
N ASP A 145 5.02 -16.01 9.91
CA ASP A 145 5.68 -16.94 10.83
C ASP A 145 4.87 -17.18 12.10
N LYS A 146 4.15 -16.16 12.59
CA LYS A 146 3.23 -16.28 13.72
C LYS A 146 1.97 -17.09 13.40
N LYS A 147 1.58 -17.22 12.12
CA LYS A 147 0.37 -17.93 11.67
C LYS A 147 0.60 -19.38 11.25
N ILE A 148 1.82 -19.73 10.87
CA ILE A 148 2.19 -21.09 10.46
C ILE A 148 2.70 -21.96 11.62
N LYS A 149 2.93 -21.34 12.79
CA LYS A 149 3.15 -22.03 14.06
C LYS A 149 1.82 -22.57 14.59
#